data_AF-A0A9X4ETH8-F1
#
_entry.id   AF-A0A9X4ETH8-F1
#
_cell.length_a   1.000
_cell.length_b   1.000
_cell.length_c   1.000
_cell.angle_alpha   90.00
_cell.angle_beta   90.00
_cell.angle_gamma   90.00
#
_symmetry.space_group_name_H-M   'P 1'
#
loop_
_entity.id
_entity.type
_entity.pdbx_description
1 polymer ?
#
loop_
_entity_poly.entity_id
_entity_poly.type
_entity_poly.pdbx_seq_one_letter_code
_entity_poly.pdbx_strand_id
1 'polypeptide(L)'
;MTFKQFKISVFLLLVTGVVSAQKYNKKFSENFKTNKDVVVNINASNADVDVTTWNKNEVSVEAVVEVEGLDKNEAQKYLDNWKFEALGNKSKVQINANKNSFRIGGDNIVFFNSSDNNYPRVFQFDGDDEVVVIPEVRIPEMPEIPELPEIKIPEVNFEEIVTGLEDIEFDFDKYAKDGGNYFFQWKDGVNDITIKSKKEWEEFKKTDKYKEFKKHQEERKRDIKKELERVKKERINEKELRREMAKARAEIRKINREEIRKELAKAREEMHKVRKEMRKVRMNYSYSSDGDNLMINGKKVKITKKIIIKVPKSATFDLNTRHCKVKLPKTKASGKVSYGTFKADALDGGKLNISFSPVNISSLNACTLFLNNVTDAQLASVTNTTVHSNSSGLVVSNVYSNVEVNNKFGNLTIAKVHPSHDNLKVFLSYSDAGVDLKGINKKFNIQGDKAKKLKDGTVEYNGEFILISNDKKIEIDGKYSQLKVKNQ
;
A
#
# COMPACT_ATOMS: atom_id res chain seq x y z
N MET A 1 34.86 -12.63 -74.37
CA MET A 1 35.77 -12.13 -73.31
C MET A 1 35.27 -10.76 -72.85
N THR A 2 34.22 -10.68 -72.03
CA THR A 2 34.25 -10.69 -70.54
C THR A 2 35.13 -9.60 -69.94
N PHE A 3 34.63 -8.37 -69.95
CA PHE A 3 35.09 -7.30 -69.08
C PHE A 3 33.89 -6.71 -68.31
N LYS A 4 34.13 -6.46 -67.01
CA LYS A 4 33.36 -5.57 -66.11
C LYS A 4 31.99 -6.05 -65.60
N GLN A 5 31.96 -7.11 -64.79
CA GLN A 5 30.87 -7.30 -63.80
C GLN A 5 31.33 -7.64 -62.37
N PHE A 6 32.64 -7.74 -62.13
CA PHE A 6 33.18 -8.28 -60.86
C PHE A 6 33.66 -7.25 -59.82
N LYS A 7 33.17 -5.99 -59.85
CA LYS A 7 33.59 -4.98 -58.86
C LYS A 7 32.47 -4.34 -58.03
N ILE A 8 31.20 -4.70 -58.25
CA ILE A 8 30.07 -4.10 -57.50
C ILE A 8 29.45 -5.08 -56.48
N SER A 9 29.56 -6.40 -56.67
CA SER A 9 28.95 -7.37 -55.75
C SER A 9 29.73 -7.65 -54.46
N VAL A 10 31.00 -7.23 -54.34
CA VAL A 10 31.79 -7.40 -53.10
C VAL A 10 31.61 -6.23 -52.13
N PHE A 11 31.10 -5.08 -52.60
CA PHE A 11 30.83 -3.93 -51.73
C PHE A 11 29.47 -3.99 -51.03
N LEU A 12 28.56 -4.86 -51.50
CA LEU A 12 27.21 -5.02 -50.91
C LEU A 12 27.15 -6.06 -49.78
N LEU A 13 28.22 -6.82 -49.53
CA LEU A 13 28.27 -7.88 -48.51
C LEU A 13 28.91 -7.43 -47.17
N LEU A 14 29.11 -6.13 -46.97
CA LEU A 14 29.77 -5.54 -45.77
C LEU A 14 28.83 -4.73 -44.87
N VAL A 15 27.51 -4.70 -45.14
CA VAL A 15 26.54 -3.85 -44.41
C VAL A 15 25.50 -4.64 -43.62
N THR A 16 25.73 -5.93 -43.36
CA THR A 16 25.01 -6.67 -42.29
C THR A 16 25.81 -6.64 -40.99
N GLY A 17 26.32 -5.47 -40.63
CA GLY A 17 26.74 -5.20 -39.26
C GLY A 17 25.50 -5.27 -38.40
N VAL A 18 25.31 -6.40 -37.71
CA VAL A 18 24.30 -6.53 -36.67
C VAL A 18 24.59 -5.42 -35.67
N VAL A 19 23.78 -4.35 -35.69
CA VAL A 19 23.85 -3.26 -34.72
C VAL A 19 23.37 -3.83 -33.39
N SER A 20 24.26 -4.60 -32.74
CA SER A 20 24.10 -4.97 -31.34
C SER A 20 24.38 -3.70 -30.57
N ALA A 21 23.39 -3.18 -29.85
CA ALA A 21 23.59 -2.05 -28.98
C ALA A 21 24.79 -2.32 -28.05
N GLN A 22 25.74 -1.39 -28.00
CA GLN A 22 26.97 -1.57 -27.23
C GLN A 22 26.64 -1.55 -25.74
N LYS A 23 27.06 -2.60 -25.03
CA LYS A 23 26.85 -2.78 -23.59
C LYS A 23 28.13 -2.46 -22.83
N TYR A 24 28.01 -1.66 -21.79
CA TYR A 24 29.09 -1.33 -20.87
C TYR A 24 28.72 -1.80 -19.47
N ASN A 25 29.65 -2.43 -18.76
CA ASN A 25 29.38 -2.94 -17.42
C ASN A 25 30.51 -2.66 -16.43
N LYS A 26 30.16 -2.68 -15.15
CA LYS A 26 31.08 -2.63 -14.02
C LYS A 26 30.69 -3.73 -13.05
N LYS A 27 31.70 -4.50 -12.61
CA LYS A 27 31.53 -5.66 -11.73
C LYS A 27 32.26 -5.44 -10.42
N PHE A 28 31.62 -5.85 -9.34
CA PHE A 28 32.19 -5.96 -8.00
C PHE A 28 32.11 -7.41 -7.58
N SER A 29 33.17 -7.92 -6.96
CA SER A 29 33.19 -9.28 -6.43
C SER A 29 33.86 -9.25 -5.08
N GLU A 30 33.11 -9.68 -4.06
CA GLU A 30 33.57 -9.73 -2.68
C GLU A 30 33.31 -11.10 -2.09
N ASN A 31 34.17 -11.50 -1.15
CA ASN A 31 34.10 -12.81 -0.56
C ASN A 31 34.43 -12.80 0.93
N PHE A 32 33.53 -13.33 1.75
CA PHE A 32 33.63 -13.28 3.20
C PHE A 32 33.61 -14.69 3.79
N LYS A 33 34.64 -15.05 4.55
CA LYS A 33 34.62 -16.27 5.37
C LYS A 33 33.69 -16.07 6.57
N THR A 34 32.71 -16.95 6.72
CA THR A 34 31.58 -16.76 7.64
C THR A 34 31.25 -18.02 8.43
N ASN A 35 30.42 -17.88 9.46
CA ASN A 35 29.77 -19.01 10.10
C ASN A 35 28.62 -19.52 9.21
N LYS A 36 28.14 -20.74 9.46
CA LYS A 36 27.04 -21.35 8.68
C LYS A 36 25.72 -20.59 8.83
N ASP A 37 25.51 -19.96 9.99
CA ASP A 37 24.31 -19.25 10.42
C ASP A 37 24.43 -17.73 10.28
N VAL A 38 25.34 -17.26 9.41
CA VAL A 38 25.58 -15.84 9.13
C VAL A 38 24.29 -15.09 8.76
N VAL A 39 24.18 -13.86 9.27
CA VAL A 39 23.10 -12.93 8.89
C VAL A 39 23.54 -12.09 7.70
N VAL A 40 22.76 -12.10 6.62
CA VAL A 40 23.02 -11.32 5.41
C VAL A 40 22.01 -10.18 5.31
N ASN A 41 22.47 -8.95 5.53
CA ASN A 41 21.68 -7.73 5.40
C ASN A 41 21.76 -7.23 3.96
N ILE A 42 20.62 -7.09 3.29
CA ILE A 42 20.53 -6.63 1.90
C ILE A 42 19.78 -5.30 1.86
N ASN A 43 20.52 -4.21 1.73
CA ASN A 43 20.00 -2.87 1.47
C ASN A 43 20.17 -2.55 -0.02
N ALA A 44 19.13 -2.75 -0.82
CA ALA A 44 19.22 -2.59 -2.27
C ALA A 44 18.06 -1.77 -2.84
N SER A 45 18.34 -1.02 -3.90
CA SER A 45 17.29 -0.37 -4.70
C SER A 45 17.51 -0.57 -6.19
N ASN A 46 16.42 -0.77 -6.93
CA ASN A 46 16.44 -0.88 -8.40
C ASN A 46 17.39 -1.98 -8.90
N ALA A 47 17.35 -3.15 -8.28
CA ALA A 47 18.27 -4.26 -8.57
C ALA A 47 17.58 -5.62 -8.56
N ASP A 48 18.06 -6.52 -9.42
CA ASP A 48 17.73 -7.93 -9.39
C ASP A 48 18.64 -8.62 -8.36
N VAL A 49 18.06 -9.16 -7.30
CA VAL A 49 18.77 -9.84 -6.21
C VAL A 49 18.50 -11.33 -6.31
N ASP A 50 19.52 -12.11 -6.65
CA ASP A 50 19.44 -13.57 -6.83
C ASP A 50 20.33 -14.26 -5.81
N VAL A 51 19.69 -14.99 -4.89
CA VAL A 51 20.38 -15.66 -3.79
C VAL A 51 20.35 -17.17 -4.00
N THR A 52 21.49 -17.82 -3.83
CA THR A 52 21.64 -19.27 -3.88
C THR A 52 22.41 -19.79 -2.67
N THR A 53 22.21 -21.06 -2.32
CA THR A 53 22.91 -21.71 -1.21
C THR A 53 24.00 -22.65 -1.69
N TRP A 54 25.03 -22.87 -0.87
CA TRP A 54 26.10 -23.84 -1.12
C TRP A 54 26.61 -24.50 0.18
N ASN A 55 27.49 -25.50 0.02
CA ASN A 55 28.13 -26.22 1.13
C ASN A 55 29.48 -25.59 1.53
N LYS A 56 29.58 -24.26 1.57
CA LYS A 56 30.78 -23.53 2.01
C LYS A 56 30.42 -22.55 3.12
N ASN A 57 31.34 -22.38 4.07
CA ASN A 57 31.24 -21.42 5.19
C ASN A 57 31.72 -20.04 4.73
N GLU A 58 31.06 -19.53 3.71
CA GLU A 58 31.51 -18.38 2.94
C GLU A 58 30.30 -17.70 2.31
N VAL A 59 30.33 -16.37 2.27
CA VAL A 59 29.36 -15.56 1.52
C VAL A 59 30.10 -14.90 0.36
N SER A 60 29.72 -15.25 -0.87
CA SER A 60 30.23 -14.64 -2.09
C SER A 60 29.18 -13.70 -2.66
N VAL A 61 29.59 -12.48 -2.98
CA VAL A 61 28.72 -11.44 -3.53
C VAL A 61 29.31 -10.97 -4.85
N GLU A 62 28.55 -11.09 -5.92
CA GLU A 62 28.87 -10.51 -7.22
C GLU A 62 27.82 -9.46 -7.57
N ALA A 63 28.23 -8.24 -7.84
CA ALA A 63 27.33 -7.16 -8.23
C ALA A 63 27.74 -6.59 -9.59
N VAL A 64 26.78 -6.52 -10.51
CA VAL A 64 26.99 -6.07 -11.89
C VAL A 64 26.01 -4.96 -12.21
N VAL A 65 26.52 -3.82 -12.69
CA VAL A 65 25.70 -2.81 -13.36
C VAL A 65 26.05 -2.83 -14.85
N GLU A 66 25.01 -2.85 -15.68
CA GLU A 66 25.11 -2.84 -17.14
C GLU A 66 24.31 -1.64 -17.69
N VAL A 67 24.90 -0.94 -18.65
CA VAL A 67 24.34 0.21 -19.34
C VAL A 67 24.39 -0.08 -20.84
N GLU A 68 23.25 0.00 -21.50
CA GLU A 68 23.06 -0.24 -22.92
C GLU A 68 22.44 1.00 -23.58
N GLY A 69 22.86 1.33 -24.81
CA GLY A 69 22.28 2.42 -25.61
C GLY A 69 22.90 3.80 -25.44
N LEU A 70 23.93 3.92 -24.60
CA LEU A 70 24.75 5.12 -24.43
C LEU A 70 26.10 4.99 -25.11
N ASP A 71 26.77 6.12 -25.36
CA ASP A 71 28.19 6.08 -25.76
C ASP A 71 29.08 5.70 -24.56
N LYS A 72 30.35 5.38 -24.83
CA LYS A 72 31.28 4.90 -23.79
C LYS A 72 31.44 5.91 -22.65
N ASN A 73 31.54 7.20 -22.97
CA ASN A 73 31.83 8.24 -21.98
C ASN A 73 30.61 8.52 -21.09
N GLU A 74 29.42 8.58 -21.67
CA GLU A 74 28.17 8.71 -20.92
C GLU A 74 27.94 7.47 -20.08
N ALA A 75 28.06 6.26 -20.65
CA ALA A 75 27.91 5.00 -19.92
C ALA A 75 28.87 4.92 -18.73
N GLN A 76 30.14 5.30 -18.91
CA GLN A 76 31.14 5.29 -17.85
C GLN A 76 30.74 6.18 -16.66
N LYS A 77 30.12 7.34 -16.89
CA LYS A 77 29.59 8.19 -15.80
C LYS A 77 28.55 7.46 -14.94
N TYR A 78 27.69 6.62 -15.54
CA TYR A 78 26.72 5.81 -14.77
C TYR A 78 27.39 4.69 -13.99
N LEU A 79 28.38 4.03 -14.60
CA LEU A 79 29.13 2.95 -13.98
C LEU A 79 29.93 3.46 -12.76
N ASP A 80 30.52 4.65 -12.84
CA ASP A 80 31.33 5.22 -11.77
C ASP A 80 30.50 5.79 -10.62
N ASN A 81 29.29 6.27 -10.92
CA ASN A 81 28.35 6.70 -9.89
C ASN A 81 27.66 5.55 -9.16
N TRP A 82 27.82 4.29 -9.60
CA TRP A 82 27.28 3.15 -8.85
C TRP A 82 28.10 2.84 -7.60
N LYS A 83 27.61 3.30 -6.44
CA LYS A 83 28.20 3.02 -5.13
C LYS A 83 27.64 1.71 -4.60
N PHE A 84 28.37 0.63 -4.91
CA PHE A 84 28.17 -0.68 -4.31
C PHE A 84 29.19 -0.89 -3.18
N GLU A 85 28.72 -1.42 -2.06
CA GLU A 85 29.55 -1.74 -0.90
C GLU A 85 29.09 -3.07 -0.31
N ALA A 86 30.02 -3.98 -0.08
CA ALA A 86 29.79 -5.18 0.69
C ALA A 86 30.85 -5.25 1.80
N LEU A 87 30.40 -5.39 3.04
CA LEU A 87 31.25 -5.49 4.22
C LEU A 87 30.80 -6.71 5.02
N GLY A 88 31.74 -7.45 5.60
CA GLY A 88 31.37 -8.66 6.31
C GLY A 88 32.41 -9.14 7.30
N ASN A 89 31.93 -9.83 8.32
CA ASN A 89 32.73 -10.58 9.28
C ASN A 89 32.13 -11.98 9.43
N LYS A 90 32.58 -12.74 10.44
CA LYS A 90 32.13 -14.13 10.61
C LYS A 90 30.62 -14.29 10.85
N SER A 91 29.97 -13.31 11.49
CA SER A 91 28.55 -13.41 11.90
C SER A 91 27.59 -12.62 11.03
N LYS A 92 28.07 -11.58 10.34
CA LYS A 92 27.23 -10.69 9.54
C LYS A 92 27.90 -10.25 8.25
N VAL A 93 27.14 -10.23 7.17
CA VAL A 93 27.51 -9.61 5.89
C VAL A 93 26.46 -8.55 5.55
N GLN A 94 26.90 -7.34 5.26
CA GLN A 94 26.06 -6.21 4.87
C GLN A 94 26.35 -5.84 3.41
N ILE A 95 25.30 -5.83 2.60
CA ILE A 95 25.34 -5.49 1.18
C ILE A 95 24.52 -4.21 1.01
N ASN A 96 25.19 -3.13 0.60
CA ASN A 96 24.61 -1.82 0.34
C ASN A 96 24.72 -1.53 -1.17
N ALA A 97 23.59 -1.52 -1.85
CA ALA A 97 23.45 -1.20 -3.28
C ALA A 97 22.40 -0.10 -3.52
N ASN A 98 22.05 0.64 -2.48
CA ASN A 98 21.05 1.71 -2.46
C ASN A 98 21.60 3.10 -2.81
N LYS A 99 22.93 3.30 -2.74
CA LYS A 99 23.59 4.61 -2.82
C LYS A 99 23.74 5.13 -4.27
N ASN A 100 22.65 5.27 -5.02
CA ASN A 100 22.67 5.99 -6.31
C ASN A 100 21.56 7.05 -6.42
N SER A 101 21.97 8.30 -6.31
CA SER A 101 21.35 9.43 -6.98
C SER A 101 21.90 9.49 -8.42
N PHE A 102 21.19 8.94 -9.41
CA PHE A 102 21.58 9.16 -10.79
C PHE A 102 21.18 10.57 -11.18
N ARG A 103 22.15 11.48 -11.31
CA ARG A 103 21.90 12.83 -11.81
C ARG A 103 22.05 12.85 -13.32
N ILE A 104 20.98 13.17 -14.02
CA ILE A 104 21.03 13.51 -15.45
C ILE A 104 20.62 14.97 -15.57
N GLY A 105 21.57 15.83 -15.95
CA GLY A 105 21.26 17.24 -16.25
C GLY A 105 20.80 18.11 -15.06
N GLY A 106 21.31 17.84 -13.85
CA GLY A 106 21.00 18.63 -12.65
C GLY A 106 19.91 18.06 -11.75
N ASP A 107 19.13 17.07 -12.22
CA ASP A 107 18.05 16.45 -11.44
C ASP A 107 18.38 14.99 -11.07
N ASN A 108 18.03 14.57 -9.84
CA ASN A 108 18.04 13.18 -9.39
C ASN A 108 16.91 12.40 -10.09
N ILE A 109 17.24 11.53 -11.04
CA ILE A 109 16.25 10.68 -11.72
C ILE A 109 16.47 9.22 -11.33
N VAL A 110 15.43 8.58 -10.80
CA VAL A 110 15.38 7.14 -10.50
C VAL A 110 14.77 6.43 -11.72
N PHE A 111 15.45 5.43 -12.28
CA PHE A 111 15.02 4.75 -13.51
C PHE A 111 14.57 3.31 -13.26
N PHE A 112 13.43 2.99 -13.87
CA PHE A 112 12.71 1.73 -13.74
C PHE A 112 13.22 0.69 -14.75
N ASN A 113 13.38 -0.54 -14.28
CA ASN A 113 13.42 -1.72 -15.14
C ASN A 113 12.02 -2.36 -15.10
N SER A 114 11.08 -1.83 -15.88
CA SER A 114 9.83 -2.54 -16.13
C SER A 114 10.11 -3.59 -17.21
N SER A 115 10.21 -4.85 -16.78
CA SER A 115 9.96 -5.95 -17.70
C SER A 115 8.55 -6.45 -17.42
N ASP A 116 7.68 -6.15 -18.37
CA ASP A 116 6.49 -6.88 -18.81
C ASP A 116 5.29 -6.98 -17.86
N ASN A 117 4.93 -5.84 -17.25
CA ASN A 117 3.65 -5.51 -16.60
C ASN A 117 3.62 -5.67 -15.07
N ASN A 118 3.80 -4.54 -14.35
CA ASN A 118 3.24 -4.33 -13.02
C ASN A 118 3.30 -2.83 -12.62
N TYR A 119 2.16 -2.14 -12.61
CA TYR A 119 2.02 -0.72 -12.25
C TYR A 119 1.25 -0.57 -10.92
N PRO A 120 1.62 0.37 -10.02
CA PRO A 120 1.43 1.81 -10.25
C PRO A 120 2.66 2.71 -9.95
N ARG A 121 2.67 3.86 -10.62
CA ARG A 121 3.71 4.92 -10.58
C ARG A 121 3.51 5.85 -9.38
N VAL A 122 4.59 6.17 -8.67
CA VAL A 122 4.64 7.30 -7.71
C VAL A 122 5.95 8.07 -7.91
N PHE A 123 5.83 9.39 -8.11
CA PHE A 123 6.95 10.33 -8.16
C PHE A 123 7.16 10.96 -6.79
N GLN A 124 8.41 11.02 -6.33
CA GLN A 124 8.80 11.88 -5.20
C GLN A 124 10.18 12.47 -5.50
N PHE A 125 10.21 13.81 -5.51
CA PHE A 125 11.42 14.64 -5.58
C PHE A 125 11.99 14.82 -4.17
N ASP A 126 13.32 14.86 -4.03
CA ASP A 126 14.05 15.73 -3.09
C ASP A 126 15.58 15.72 -3.40
N GLY A 127 16.21 16.90 -3.29
CA GLY A 127 17.63 17.25 -3.59
C GLY A 127 18.62 16.85 -2.46
N ASP A 128 19.93 17.09 -2.50
CA ASP A 128 20.67 18.29 -3.01
C ASP A 128 22.14 18.04 -3.44
N ASP A 129 22.75 19.08 -4.06
CA ASP A 129 24.14 19.66 -3.93
C ASP A 129 24.93 19.78 -5.27
N GLU A 130 25.19 20.91 -5.94
CA GLU A 130 25.60 22.25 -5.45
C GLU A 130 25.03 23.45 -6.26
N VAL A 131 24.51 24.41 -5.49
CA VAL A 131 24.68 25.87 -5.50
C VAL A 131 24.60 26.63 -6.83
N VAL A 132 23.38 27.06 -7.17
CA VAL A 132 23.18 28.43 -7.69
C VAL A 132 23.16 29.35 -6.48
N VAL A 133 23.94 30.44 -6.49
CA VAL A 133 23.81 31.49 -5.45
C VAL A 133 22.47 32.18 -5.66
N ILE A 134 21.48 31.63 -4.98
CA ILE A 134 20.18 32.23 -4.76
C ILE A 134 20.45 33.34 -3.73
N PRO A 135 20.12 34.61 -3.99
CA PRO A 135 20.16 35.61 -2.92
C PRO A 135 19.34 35.06 -1.75
N GLU A 136 19.94 35.07 -0.56
CA GLU A 136 19.39 34.43 0.63
C GLU A 136 18.01 35.03 0.96
N VAL A 137 16.95 34.40 0.46
CA VAL A 137 15.60 34.70 0.90
C VAL A 137 15.45 34.01 2.25
N ARG A 138 15.74 34.74 3.32
CA ARG A 138 15.50 34.28 4.69
C ARG A 138 14.03 33.90 4.80
N ILE A 139 13.77 32.61 4.91
CA ILE A 139 12.48 32.11 5.35
C ILE A 139 12.50 32.26 6.87
N PRO A 140 11.67 33.14 7.46
CA PRO A 140 11.66 33.28 8.92
C PRO A 140 11.30 31.93 9.54
N GLU A 141 12.14 31.47 10.47
CA GLU A 141 11.92 30.23 11.21
C GLU A 141 10.54 30.25 11.86
N MET A 142 9.72 29.24 11.56
CA MET A 142 8.44 29.07 12.22
C MET A 142 8.70 28.60 13.66
N PRO A 143 8.22 29.33 14.68
CA PRO A 143 8.42 28.91 16.06
C PRO A 143 7.70 27.59 16.33
N GLU A 144 8.39 26.69 17.03
CA GLU A 144 7.88 25.37 17.42
C GLU A 144 6.59 25.52 18.23
N ILE A 145 5.57 24.71 17.87
CA ILE A 145 4.28 24.71 18.56
C ILE A 145 4.35 23.67 19.68
N PRO A 146 4.14 24.05 20.96
CA PRO A 146 4.18 23.09 22.06
C PRO A 146 3.04 22.06 21.95
N GLU A 147 3.37 20.79 22.25
CA GLU A 147 2.43 19.67 22.21
C GLU A 147 1.33 19.79 23.28
N LEU A 148 0.09 19.48 22.89
CA LEU A 148 -1.08 19.58 23.77
C LEU A 148 -1.45 18.20 24.39
N PRO A 149 -1.86 18.15 25.67
CA PRO A 149 -2.22 16.90 26.33
C PRO A 149 -3.54 16.29 25.80
N GLU A 150 -3.63 14.96 25.79
CA GLU A 150 -4.79 14.20 25.28
C GLU A 150 -6.03 14.33 26.18
N ILE A 151 -7.14 14.77 25.59
CA ILE A 151 -8.45 14.89 26.24
C ILE A 151 -9.31 13.67 25.89
N LYS A 152 -9.78 12.91 26.88
CA LYS A 152 -10.72 11.79 26.67
C LYS A 152 -12.11 12.29 26.30
N ILE A 153 -12.63 11.82 25.17
CA ILE A 153 -13.98 12.11 24.65
C ILE A 153 -14.88 10.87 24.81
N PRO A 154 -15.97 10.92 25.60
CA PRO A 154 -17.00 9.89 25.54
C PRO A 154 -17.79 10.03 24.24
N GLU A 155 -18.14 8.88 23.67
CA GLU A 155 -18.93 8.75 22.46
C GLU A 155 -20.30 9.41 22.64
N VAL A 156 -20.59 10.36 21.76
CA VAL A 156 -21.90 10.98 21.62
C VAL A 156 -22.43 10.56 20.26
N ASN A 157 -23.62 9.98 20.21
CA ASN A 157 -24.28 9.60 18.96
C ASN A 157 -24.75 10.86 18.21
N PHE A 158 -23.85 11.44 17.40
CA PHE A 158 -24.10 12.68 16.66
C PHE A 158 -25.26 12.56 15.65
N GLU A 159 -25.52 11.36 15.15
CA GLU A 159 -26.51 11.11 14.10
C GLU A 159 -27.95 11.26 14.62
N GLU A 160 -28.20 10.82 15.86
CA GLU A 160 -29.49 10.97 16.55
C GLU A 160 -29.77 12.42 16.98
N ILE A 161 -28.71 13.17 17.29
CA ILE A 161 -28.78 14.60 17.65
C ILE A 161 -29.09 15.46 16.42
N VAL A 162 -28.43 15.20 15.28
CA VAL A 162 -28.66 15.94 14.03
C VAL A 162 -30.07 15.70 13.51
N THR A 163 -30.50 14.43 13.47
CA THR A 163 -31.85 14.06 13.00
C THR A 163 -32.97 14.50 13.96
N GLY A 164 -32.71 14.63 15.26
CA GLY A 164 -33.68 15.13 16.24
C GLY A 164 -33.86 16.66 16.28
N LEU A 165 -32.96 17.41 15.64
CA LEU A 165 -33.00 18.88 15.55
C LEU A 165 -33.63 19.41 14.26
N GLU A 166 -33.80 18.56 13.25
CA GLU A 166 -34.45 18.91 11.98
C GLU A 166 -35.98 18.90 12.11
N ASP A 167 -36.66 19.82 11.43
CA ASP A 167 -38.13 19.81 11.37
C ASP A 167 -38.57 18.69 10.41
N ILE A 168 -39.28 17.68 10.94
CA ILE A 168 -39.80 16.60 10.11
C ILE A 168 -40.95 17.14 9.24
N GLU A 169 -40.72 17.26 7.95
CA GLU A 169 -41.70 17.64 6.94
C GLU A 169 -41.90 16.53 5.89
N PHE A 170 -43.02 16.59 5.16
CA PHE A 170 -43.29 15.67 4.08
C PHE A 170 -42.30 15.91 2.93
N ASP A 171 -41.38 14.96 2.73
CA ASP A 171 -40.36 15.02 1.70
C ASP A 171 -40.94 14.81 0.30
N PHE A 172 -41.14 15.93 -0.42
CA PHE A 172 -41.71 15.96 -1.76
C PHE A 172 -40.77 15.41 -2.83
N ASP A 173 -39.46 15.55 -2.64
CA ASP A 173 -38.46 15.06 -3.58
C ASP A 173 -38.39 13.53 -3.54
N LYS A 174 -38.54 12.95 -2.34
CA LYS A 174 -38.63 11.50 -2.16
C LYS A 174 -39.95 10.93 -2.67
N TYR A 175 -41.08 11.59 -2.44
CA TYR A 175 -42.38 11.20 -3.03
C TYR A 175 -42.36 11.24 -4.57
N ALA A 176 -41.73 12.26 -5.18
CA ALA A 176 -41.64 12.39 -6.63
C ALA A 176 -40.78 11.30 -7.29
N LYS A 177 -39.78 10.76 -6.57
CA LYS A 177 -38.92 9.66 -7.03
C LYS A 177 -39.55 8.27 -6.84
N ASP A 178 -40.15 8.01 -5.67
CA ASP A 178 -40.61 6.66 -5.30
C ASP A 178 -42.08 6.38 -5.66
N GLY A 179 -42.84 7.40 -6.10
CA GLY A 179 -44.26 7.25 -6.44
C GLY A 179 -45.08 6.70 -5.27
N GLY A 180 -46.24 6.08 -5.56
CA GLY A 180 -47.27 5.67 -4.58
C GLY A 180 -46.86 4.71 -3.44
N ASN A 181 -45.56 4.37 -3.32
CA ASN A 181 -45.00 3.61 -2.21
C ASN A 181 -44.45 4.48 -1.06
N TYR A 182 -44.30 5.80 -1.23
CA TYR A 182 -43.89 6.69 -0.15
C TYR A 182 -45.08 7.10 0.74
N PHE A 183 -44.91 7.00 2.06
CA PHE A 183 -45.85 7.52 3.04
C PHE A 183 -45.12 8.13 4.24
N PHE A 184 -45.65 9.23 4.75
CA PHE A 184 -45.25 9.82 6.03
C PHE A 184 -45.96 9.08 7.15
N GLN A 185 -45.25 8.77 8.24
CA GLN A 185 -45.85 8.19 9.43
C GLN A 185 -45.38 8.91 10.69
N TRP A 186 -46.33 9.38 11.50
CA TRP A 186 -46.09 9.86 12.85
C TRP A 186 -46.71 8.88 13.85
N LYS A 187 -45.85 8.27 14.67
CA LYS A 187 -46.24 7.33 15.72
C LYS A 187 -45.48 7.65 17.01
N ASP A 188 -46.20 8.09 18.03
CA ASP A 188 -45.63 8.53 19.33
C ASP A 188 -46.23 7.80 20.54
N GLY A 189 -46.95 6.69 20.29
CA GLY A 189 -47.59 5.85 21.31
C GLY A 189 -49.05 6.24 21.61
N VAL A 190 -49.48 7.46 21.27
CA VAL A 190 -50.88 7.94 21.42
C VAL A 190 -51.50 8.25 20.05
N ASN A 191 -50.71 8.81 19.14
CA ASN A 191 -51.08 9.09 17.76
C ASN A 191 -50.43 8.08 16.82
N ASP A 192 -51.18 7.61 15.82
CA ASP A 192 -50.68 6.82 14.68
C ASP A 192 -51.30 7.40 13.40
N ILE A 193 -50.56 8.32 12.77
CA ILE A 193 -51.02 9.06 11.60
C ILE A 193 -50.14 8.69 10.42
N THR A 194 -50.77 8.13 9.38
CA THR A 194 -50.10 7.77 8.12
C THR A 194 -50.66 8.63 6.99
N ILE A 195 -49.79 9.32 6.26
CA ILE A 195 -50.15 10.24 5.18
C ILE A 195 -49.48 9.76 3.90
N LYS A 196 -50.28 9.42 2.89
CA LYS A 196 -49.80 8.76 1.67
C LYS A 196 -49.83 9.68 0.46
N SER A 197 -50.43 10.86 0.59
CA SER A 197 -50.53 11.81 -0.51
C SER A 197 -50.35 13.27 -0.08
N LYS A 198 -49.95 14.10 -1.05
CA LYS A 198 -49.84 15.56 -0.87
C LYS A 198 -51.16 16.21 -0.43
N LYS A 199 -52.30 15.69 -0.90
CA LYS A 199 -53.61 16.21 -0.53
C LYS A 199 -53.94 15.92 0.93
N GLU A 200 -53.64 14.72 1.40
CA GLU A 200 -53.79 14.32 2.80
C GLU A 200 -52.84 15.09 3.73
N TRP A 201 -51.63 15.44 3.28
CA TRP A 201 -50.70 16.29 4.04
C TRP A 201 -51.22 17.72 4.22
N GLU A 202 -51.78 18.32 3.15
CA GLU A 202 -52.38 19.66 3.21
C GLU A 202 -53.68 19.70 4.02
N GLU A 203 -54.44 18.59 4.05
CA GLU A 203 -55.59 18.43 4.95
C GLU A 203 -55.14 18.24 6.40
N PHE A 204 -54.10 17.44 6.65
CA PHE A 204 -53.53 17.23 7.98
C PHE A 204 -53.06 18.55 8.62
N LYS A 205 -52.37 19.43 7.85
CA LYS A 205 -51.94 20.77 8.30
C LYS A 205 -53.06 21.63 8.88
N LYS A 206 -54.31 21.39 8.48
CA LYS A 206 -55.49 22.16 8.92
C LYS A 206 -56.15 21.58 10.18
N THR A 207 -55.74 20.39 10.62
CA THR A 207 -56.29 19.71 11.80
C THR A 207 -55.63 20.17 13.09
N ASP A 208 -56.34 20.04 14.22
CA ASP A 208 -55.77 20.32 15.54
C ASP A 208 -54.64 19.34 15.90
N LYS A 209 -54.65 18.12 15.33
CA LYS A 209 -53.58 17.13 15.48
C LYS A 209 -52.24 17.58 14.88
N TYR A 210 -52.24 18.44 13.86
CA TYR A 210 -51.00 19.02 13.33
C TYR A 210 -50.39 20.05 14.29
N LYS A 211 -51.24 20.78 15.04
CA LYS A 211 -50.77 21.68 16.10
C LYS A 211 -50.12 20.89 17.23
N GLU A 212 -50.67 19.73 17.59
CA GLU A 212 -50.06 18.80 18.56
C GLU A 212 -48.74 18.21 18.05
N PHE A 213 -48.70 17.79 16.78
CA PHE A 213 -47.46 17.32 16.14
C PHE A 213 -46.34 18.37 16.20
N LYS A 214 -46.63 19.64 15.88
CA LYS A 214 -45.63 20.72 15.95
C LYS A 214 -45.18 20.99 17.39
N LYS A 215 -46.09 20.97 18.38
CA LYS A 215 -45.72 21.10 19.79
C LYS A 215 -44.81 19.97 20.26
N HIS A 216 -45.11 18.73 19.89
CA HIS A 216 -44.30 17.56 20.24
C HIS A 216 -42.88 17.63 19.62
N GLN A 217 -42.74 18.13 18.39
CA GLN A 217 -41.43 18.40 17.78
C GLN A 217 -40.64 19.47 18.54
N GLU A 218 -41.30 20.55 18.99
CA GLU A 218 -40.65 21.60 19.78
C GLU A 218 -40.19 21.12 21.17
N GLU A 219 -40.99 20.29 21.85
CA GLU A 219 -40.63 19.70 23.14
C GLU A 219 -39.42 18.78 23.03
N ARG A 220 -39.43 17.88 22.03
CA ARG A 220 -38.31 16.99 21.73
C ARG A 220 -37.02 17.75 21.41
N LYS A 221 -37.09 18.84 20.64
CA LYS A 221 -35.94 19.73 20.41
C LYS A 221 -35.41 20.38 21.69
N ARG A 222 -36.31 20.78 22.61
CA ARG A 222 -35.92 21.38 23.89
C ARG A 222 -35.22 20.37 24.81
N ASP A 223 -35.68 19.12 24.83
CA ASP A 223 -35.08 18.09 25.68
C ASP A 223 -33.70 17.65 25.17
N ILE A 224 -33.55 17.48 23.85
CA ILE A 224 -32.24 17.25 23.21
C ILE A 224 -31.26 18.41 23.53
N LYS A 225 -31.75 19.66 23.53
CA LYS A 225 -30.94 20.84 23.86
C LYS A 225 -30.53 20.88 25.34
N LYS A 226 -31.40 20.46 26.27
CA LYS A 226 -31.07 20.34 27.70
C LYS A 226 -30.07 19.23 27.97
N GLU A 227 -30.15 18.12 27.23
CA GLU A 227 -29.23 17.00 27.35
C GLU A 227 -27.82 17.37 26.82
N LEU A 228 -27.75 18.10 25.70
CA LEU A 228 -26.52 18.74 25.21
C LEU A 228 -25.91 19.73 26.21
N GLU A 229 -26.73 20.54 26.90
CA GLU A 229 -26.28 21.46 27.95
C GLU A 229 -25.74 20.70 29.19
N ARG A 230 -26.35 19.56 29.55
CA ARG A 230 -25.90 18.71 30.66
C ARG A 230 -24.55 18.04 30.34
N VAL A 231 -24.39 17.50 29.12
CA VAL A 231 -23.12 16.94 28.61
C VAL A 231 -22.02 18.02 28.53
N LYS A 232 -22.38 19.27 28.20
CA LYS A 232 -21.45 20.42 28.24
C LYS A 232 -21.03 20.80 29.66
N LYS A 233 -21.92 20.73 30.65
CA LYS A 233 -21.63 21.06 32.06
C LYS A 233 -20.80 20.00 32.77
N GLU A 234 -21.00 18.72 32.46
CA GLU A 234 -20.28 17.61 33.13
C GLU A 234 -18.84 17.40 32.62
N ARG A 235 -18.43 18.00 31.49
CA ARG A 235 -17.11 17.73 30.86
C ARG A 235 -16.06 18.83 30.94
N ILE A 236 -16.27 19.97 31.59
CA ILE A 236 -15.26 21.04 31.56
C ILE A 236 -15.11 21.75 32.91
N ASN A 237 -13.99 21.52 33.59
CA ASN A 237 -13.46 22.45 34.58
C ASN A 237 -12.91 23.68 33.83
N GLU A 238 -13.83 24.55 33.39
CA GLU A 238 -13.63 25.62 32.39
C GLU A 238 -12.45 26.56 32.72
N LYS A 239 -12.15 26.74 34.02
CA LYS A 239 -11.05 27.60 34.49
C LYS A 239 -9.67 27.06 34.14
N GLU A 240 -9.49 25.75 34.11
CA GLU A 240 -8.18 25.12 33.89
C GLU A 240 -7.87 25.10 32.38
N LEU A 241 -8.84 24.70 31.58
CA LEU A 241 -8.77 24.74 30.11
C LEU A 241 -8.63 26.18 29.58
N ARG A 242 -9.34 27.16 30.13
CA ARG A 242 -9.16 28.59 29.75
C ARG A 242 -7.79 29.12 30.12
N ARG A 243 -7.21 28.72 31.26
CA ARG A 243 -5.86 29.17 31.66
C ARG A 243 -4.78 28.62 30.73
N GLU A 244 -4.86 27.36 30.36
CA GLU A 244 -3.89 26.73 29.45
C GLU A 244 -4.06 27.23 28.00
N MET A 245 -5.30 27.35 27.52
CA MET A 245 -5.59 27.91 26.20
C MET A 245 -5.25 29.41 26.09
N ALA A 246 -5.36 30.19 27.17
CA ALA A 246 -4.97 31.60 27.18
C ALA A 246 -3.45 31.77 27.11
N LYS A 247 -2.66 30.89 27.76
CA LYS A 247 -1.19 30.86 27.64
C LYS A 247 -0.76 30.52 26.21
N ALA A 248 -1.31 29.45 25.64
CA ALA A 248 -1.02 29.04 24.26
C ALA A 248 -1.43 30.12 23.22
N ARG A 249 -2.59 30.79 23.41
CA ARG A 249 -3.02 31.87 22.52
C ARG A 249 -2.20 33.15 22.65
N ALA A 250 -1.67 33.45 23.83
CA ALA A 250 -0.80 34.62 24.04
C ALA A 250 0.57 34.44 23.37
N GLU A 251 1.10 33.21 23.32
CA GLU A 251 2.33 32.88 22.59
C GLU A 251 2.13 32.92 21.07
N ILE A 252 1.02 32.37 20.57
CA ILE A 252 0.70 32.38 19.13
C ILE A 252 0.40 33.80 18.61
N ARG A 253 -0.17 34.69 19.44
CA ARG A 253 -0.48 36.09 19.04
C ARG A 253 0.76 36.97 18.82
N LYS A 254 1.95 36.56 19.28
CA LYS A 254 3.20 37.28 19.00
C LYS A 254 3.73 37.05 17.57
N ILE A 255 3.12 36.16 16.79
CA ILE A 255 3.54 35.82 15.42
C ILE A 255 2.80 36.72 14.41
N ASN A 256 3.54 37.61 13.73
CA ASN A 256 3.00 38.62 12.83
C ASN A 256 2.58 38.03 11.46
N ARG A 257 1.31 37.65 11.35
CA ARG A 257 0.76 36.84 10.24
C ARG A 257 0.71 37.54 8.87
N GLU A 258 0.74 38.87 8.83
CA GLU A 258 0.68 39.64 7.57
C GLU A 258 2.04 39.76 6.87
N GLU A 259 3.12 39.80 7.66
CA GLU A 259 4.49 39.92 7.16
C GLU A 259 4.93 38.62 6.47
N ILE A 260 4.62 37.48 7.11
CA ILE A 260 4.83 36.12 6.56
C ILE A 260 4.09 35.95 5.22
N ARG A 261 2.87 36.51 5.09
CA ARG A 261 2.07 36.39 3.87
C ARG A 261 2.66 37.20 2.70
N LYS A 262 3.22 38.38 2.98
CA LYS A 262 3.90 39.23 1.98
C LYS A 262 5.22 38.61 1.51
N GLU A 263 5.98 37.99 2.39
CA GLU A 263 7.24 37.33 2.04
C GLU A 263 7.01 36.05 1.21
N LEU A 264 6.01 35.23 1.56
CA LEU A 264 5.62 34.05 0.78
C LEU A 264 5.13 34.38 -0.64
N ALA A 265 4.47 35.52 -0.81
CA ALA A 265 4.02 35.97 -2.12
C ALA A 265 5.21 36.37 -3.03
N LYS A 266 6.20 37.09 -2.47
CA LYS A 266 7.44 37.47 -3.20
C LYS A 266 8.27 36.25 -3.59
N ALA A 267 8.42 35.27 -2.67
CA ALA A 267 9.15 34.03 -2.94
C ALA A 267 8.52 33.20 -4.08
N ARG A 268 7.18 33.19 -4.19
CA ARG A 268 6.47 32.50 -5.28
C ARG A 268 6.68 33.15 -6.64
N GLU A 269 6.79 34.47 -6.69
CA GLU A 269 6.96 35.21 -7.94
C GLU A 269 8.39 35.05 -8.49
N GLU A 270 9.40 35.04 -7.62
CA GLU A 270 10.79 34.78 -8.00
C GLU A 270 11.00 33.33 -8.46
N MET A 271 10.40 32.35 -7.77
CA MET A 271 10.36 30.95 -8.20
C MET A 271 9.76 30.76 -9.60
N HIS A 272 8.74 31.56 -9.95
CA HIS A 272 8.13 31.51 -11.27
C HIS A 272 9.05 32.04 -12.38
N LYS A 273 9.88 33.04 -12.09
CA LYS A 273 10.89 33.58 -13.02
C LYS A 273 12.05 32.58 -13.22
N VAL A 274 12.52 31.94 -12.15
CA VAL A 274 13.54 30.88 -12.20
C VAL A 274 13.07 29.68 -13.04
N ARG A 275 11.80 29.26 -12.88
CA ARG A 275 11.18 28.20 -13.70
C ARG A 275 11.14 28.53 -15.20
N LYS A 276 10.98 29.81 -15.55
CA LYS A 276 10.88 30.27 -16.93
C LYS A 276 12.25 30.29 -17.63
N GLU A 277 13.31 30.65 -16.91
CA GLU A 277 14.69 30.61 -17.43
C GLU A 277 15.24 29.18 -17.50
N MET A 278 14.91 28.30 -16.54
CA MET A 278 15.22 26.85 -16.59
C MET A 278 14.64 26.14 -17.82
N ARG A 279 13.56 26.68 -18.41
CA ARG A 279 12.90 26.09 -19.58
C ARG A 279 13.66 26.34 -20.89
N LYS A 280 14.56 27.33 -20.93
CA LYS A 280 15.33 27.71 -22.14
C LYS A 280 16.60 26.87 -22.35
N VAL A 281 17.06 26.11 -21.35
CA VAL A 281 18.35 25.36 -21.37
C VAL A 281 18.16 23.85 -21.71
N ARG A 282 16.94 23.41 -22.04
CA ARG A 282 16.62 21.97 -22.17
C ARG A 282 17.24 21.32 -23.41
N MET A 283 18.23 20.45 -23.19
CA MET A 283 18.41 19.24 -24.00
C MET A 283 17.21 18.29 -23.74
N ASN A 284 16.72 17.68 -24.81
CA ASN A 284 15.47 16.91 -24.86
C ASN A 284 15.51 15.61 -24.04
N TYR A 285 14.91 15.62 -22.86
CA TYR A 285 14.53 14.40 -22.13
C TYR A 285 13.02 14.22 -22.26
N SER A 286 12.58 13.15 -22.92
CA SER A 286 11.18 12.73 -22.98
C SER A 286 11.07 11.25 -22.62
N TYR A 287 10.10 10.91 -21.77
CA TYR A 287 9.68 9.54 -21.56
C TYR A 287 8.56 9.27 -22.56
N SER A 288 8.77 8.37 -23.51
CA SER A 288 7.68 7.95 -24.40
C SER A 288 6.74 7.04 -23.60
N SER A 289 5.47 7.41 -23.51
CA SER A 289 4.40 6.61 -22.88
C SER A 289 4.19 5.26 -23.55
N ASP A 290 4.71 5.08 -24.76
CA ASP A 290 4.28 4.01 -25.65
C ASP A 290 5.23 2.80 -25.68
N GLY A 291 6.27 2.77 -24.83
CA GLY A 291 7.23 1.66 -24.91
C GLY A 291 8.13 1.36 -23.72
N ASP A 292 7.87 1.88 -22.51
CA ASP A 292 8.69 1.58 -21.32
C ASP A 292 10.21 1.81 -21.51
N ASN A 293 10.56 2.78 -22.36
CA ASN A 293 11.95 3.01 -22.77
C ASN A 293 12.42 4.38 -22.32
N LEU A 294 13.49 4.39 -21.52
CA LEU A 294 14.22 5.60 -21.20
C LEU A 294 14.88 6.15 -22.47
N MET A 295 14.55 7.39 -22.84
CA MET A 295 15.21 8.07 -23.96
C MET A 295 16.18 9.12 -23.43
N ILE A 296 17.47 8.94 -23.68
CA ILE A 296 18.52 9.95 -23.43
C ILE A 296 19.02 10.40 -24.79
N ASN A 297 18.92 11.70 -25.09
CA ASN A 297 19.35 12.28 -26.37
C ASN A 297 18.73 11.56 -27.60
N GLY A 298 17.47 11.15 -27.51
CA GLY A 298 16.77 10.40 -28.56
C GLY A 298 17.18 8.93 -28.71
N LYS A 299 18.04 8.40 -27.84
CA LYS A 299 18.45 6.99 -27.80
C LYS A 299 17.78 6.25 -26.66
N LYS A 300 17.29 5.04 -26.93
CA LYS A 300 16.78 4.11 -25.91
C LYS A 300 17.95 3.64 -25.04
N VAL A 301 17.84 3.84 -23.74
CA VAL A 301 18.84 3.47 -22.75
C VAL A 301 18.25 2.45 -21.79
N LYS A 302 19.05 1.42 -21.46
CA LYS A 302 18.68 0.41 -20.48
C LYS A 302 19.78 0.29 -19.45
N ILE A 303 19.41 0.42 -18.17
CA ILE A 303 20.32 0.24 -17.03
C ILE A 303 19.82 -0.96 -16.24
N THR A 304 20.68 -1.96 -16.05
CA THR A 304 20.36 -3.18 -15.31
C THR A 304 21.36 -3.34 -14.17
N LYS A 305 20.87 -3.53 -12.94
CA LYS A 305 21.69 -3.88 -11.78
C LYS A 305 21.34 -5.28 -11.33
N LYS A 306 22.34 -6.14 -11.15
CA LYS A 306 22.21 -7.51 -10.67
C LYS A 306 23.13 -7.75 -9.48
N ILE A 307 22.62 -8.37 -8.44
CA ILE A 307 23.35 -8.77 -7.24
C ILE A 307 23.14 -10.27 -7.08
N ILE A 308 24.20 -11.05 -7.25
CA ILE A 308 24.23 -12.50 -7.14
C ILE A 308 24.91 -12.84 -5.82
N ILE A 309 24.23 -13.57 -4.95
CA ILE A 309 24.74 -13.90 -3.63
C ILE A 309 24.75 -15.43 -3.46
N LYS A 310 25.89 -15.99 -3.07
CA LYS A 310 26.02 -17.39 -2.66
C LYS A 310 26.28 -17.46 -1.17
N VAL A 311 25.46 -18.20 -0.43
CA VAL A 311 25.51 -18.25 1.04
C VAL A 311 25.55 -19.68 1.58
N PRO A 312 26.02 -19.91 2.82
CA PRO A 312 25.82 -21.18 3.50
C PRO A 312 24.32 -21.50 3.64
N LYS A 313 23.96 -22.79 3.65
CA LYS A 313 22.54 -23.23 3.73
C LYS A 313 21.75 -22.72 4.94
N SER A 314 22.42 -22.44 6.05
CA SER A 314 21.79 -21.98 7.30
C SER A 314 21.81 -20.46 7.46
N ALA A 315 22.29 -19.72 6.46
CA ALA A 315 22.29 -18.27 6.48
C ALA A 315 20.86 -17.73 6.59
N THR A 316 20.73 -16.56 7.20
CA THR A 316 19.46 -15.86 7.40
C THR A 316 19.54 -14.47 6.79
N PHE A 317 18.40 -13.89 6.40
CA PHE A 317 18.35 -12.65 5.65
C PHE A 317 17.56 -11.56 6.35
N ASP A 318 18.11 -10.35 6.32
CA ASP A 318 17.44 -9.11 6.70
C ASP A 318 17.37 -8.19 5.48
N LEU A 319 16.15 -8.01 4.96
CA LEU A 319 15.89 -7.34 3.71
C LEU A 319 15.46 -5.89 3.94
N ASN A 320 16.01 -4.98 3.17
CA ASN A 320 15.50 -3.63 3.02
C ASN A 320 15.63 -3.26 1.54
N THR A 321 14.63 -3.67 0.77
CA THR A 321 14.68 -3.60 -0.68
C THR A 321 13.53 -2.77 -1.25
N ARG A 322 13.85 -1.92 -2.23
CA ARG A 322 12.86 -1.07 -2.92
C ARG A 322 13.07 -1.14 -4.43
N HIS A 323 12.01 -1.40 -5.20
CA HIS A 323 12.12 -1.58 -6.65
C HIS A 323 13.08 -2.72 -7.05
N CYS A 324 13.11 -3.78 -6.25
CA CYS A 324 13.98 -4.93 -6.48
C CYS A 324 13.19 -6.15 -6.93
N LYS A 325 13.78 -6.97 -7.79
CA LYS A 325 13.31 -8.34 -8.02
C LYS A 325 14.12 -9.25 -7.12
N VAL A 326 13.52 -9.72 -6.03
CA VAL A 326 14.21 -10.53 -5.01
C VAL A 326 13.84 -11.99 -5.20
N LYS A 327 14.85 -12.85 -5.33
CA LYS A 327 14.72 -14.30 -5.34
C LYS A 327 15.54 -14.91 -4.20
N LEU A 328 14.87 -15.62 -3.29
CA LEU A 328 15.49 -16.33 -2.18
C LEU A 328 15.35 -17.86 -2.31
N PRO A 329 16.36 -18.63 -1.89
CA PRO A 329 16.26 -20.08 -1.78
C PRO A 329 15.53 -20.46 -0.48
N LYS A 330 15.56 -21.75 -0.09
CA LYS A 330 15.13 -22.15 1.25
C LYS A 330 15.96 -21.45 2.33
N THR A 331 15.34 -20.61 3.17
CA THR A 331 16.04 -19.83 4.21
C THR A 331 15.08 -19.25 5.27
N LYS A 332 15.61 -18.42 6.18
CA LYS A 332 14.84 -17.51 7.04
C LYS A 332 15.03 -16.09 6.56
N ALA A 333 13.94 -15.32 6.47
CA ALA A 333 14.00 -13.94 6.00
C ALA A 333 13.13 -13.02 6.84
N SER A 334 13.64 -11.84 7.16
CA SER A 334 12.91 -10.77 7.81
C SER A 334 13.16 -9.44 7.09
N GLY A 335 12.36 -8.42 7.38
CA GLY A 335 12.56 -7.06 6.87
C GLY A 335 11.48 -6.59 5.92
N LYS A 336 11.83 -5.69 5.00
CA LYS A 336 10.92 -4.93 4.12
C LYS A 336 11.25 -5.12 2.64
N VAL A 337 10.21 -5.35 1.84
CA VAL A 337 10.27 -5.41 0.37
C VAL A 337 9.17 -4.53 -0.19
N SER A 338 9.53 -3.55 -1.03
CA SER A 338 8.55 -2.59 -1.57
C SER A 338 8.70 -2.32 -3.06
N TYR A 339 7.57 -2.15 -3.76
CA TYR A 339 7.50 -1.74 -5.17
C TYR A 339 8.32 -2.59 -6.16
N GLY A 340 8.51 -3.87 -5.85
CA GLY A 340 9.35 -4.80 -6.60
C GLY A 340 8.64 -6.14 -6.86
N THR A 341 9.37 -7.24 -6.95
CA THR A 341 8.80 -8.60 -6.92
C THR A 341 9.54 -9.44 -5.90
N PHE A 342 8.81 -10.34 -5.23
CA PHE A 342 9.39 -11.23 -4.22
C PHE A 342 9.08 -12.68 -4.54
N LYS A 343 10.12 -13.48 -4.73
CA LYS A 343 10.04 -14.93 -4.95
C LYS A 343 10.88 -15.68 -3.91
N ALA A 344 10.33 -16.73 -3.33
CA ALA A 344 11.08 -17.60 -2.42
C ALA A 344 10.72 -19.08 -2.59
N ASP A 345 11.74 -19.95 -2.61
CA ASP A 345 11.53 -21.39 -2.65
C ASP A 345 10.89 -21.90 -1.35
N ALA A 346 11.44 -21.50 -0.19
CA ALA A 346 10.84 -21.79 1.10
C ALA A 346 11.32 -20.80 2.17
N LEU A 347 10.42 -20.31 3.01
CA LEU A 347 10.78 -19.56 4.22
C LEU A 347 10.42 -20.38 5.45
N ASP A 348 11.40 -20.61 6.31
CA ASP A 348 11.29 -21.46 7.51
C ASP A 348 11.59 -20.65 8.77
N GLY A 349 10.87 -19.54 8.91
CA GLY A 349 11.07 -18.55 9.96
C GLY A 349 11.24 -17.12 9.45
N GLY A 350 10.86 -16.17 10.29
CA GLY A 350 11.11 -14.74 10.10
C GLY A 350 9.84 -13.90 9.91
N LYS A 351 10.04 -12.58 9.86
CA LYS A 351 8.96 -11.58 9.79
C LYS A 351 9.18 -10.65 8.60
N LEU A 352 8.35 -10.78 7.57
CA LEU A 352 8.46 -9.99 6.34
C LEU A 352 7.29 -9.03 6.20
N ASN A 353 7.61 -7.80 5.80
CA ASN A 353 6.63 -6.80 5.38
C ASN A 353 6.83 -6.50 3.89
N ILE A 354 5.87 -6.93 3.08
CA ILE A 354 5.90 -6.79 1.64
C ILE A 354 4.79 -5.83 1.21
N SER A 355 5.17 -4.75 0.53
CA SER A 355 4.24 -3.70 0.10
C SER A 355 4.32 -3.49 -1.41
N PHE A 356 3.17 -3.36 -2.09
CA PHE A 356 3.10 -3.03 -3.52
C PHE A 356 3.99 -3.92 -4.41
N SER A 357 4.18 -5.18 -4.03
CA SER A 357 5.10 -6.10 -4.72
C SER A 357 4.43 -7.45 -4.89
N PRO A 358 4.29 -7.98 -6.12
CA PRO A 358 3.95 -9.38 -6.36
C PRO A 358 4.72 -10.34 -5.48
N VAL A 359 4.02 -11.35 -4.99
CA VAL A 359 4.61 -12.38 -4.12
C VAL A 359 4.34 -13.77 -4.69
N ASN A 360 5.40 -14.57 -4.81
CA ASN A 360 5.27 -16.01 -5.05
C ASN A 360 6.19 -16.78 -4.10
N ILE A 361 5.60 -17.53 -3.16
CA ILE A 361 6.35 -18.31 -2.18
C ILE A 361 5.86 -19.76 -2.24
N SER A 362 6.76 -20.70 -2.48
CA SER A 362 6.38 -22.11 -2.64
C SER A 362 6.11 -22.80 -1.29
N SER A 363 6.80 -22.40 -0.22
CA SER A 363 6.57 -22.93 1.13
C SER A 363 6.80 -21.87 2.21
N LEU A 364 5.86 -21.74 3.14
CA LEU A 364 5.95 -20.93 4.35
C LEU A 364 5.80 -21.82 5.58
N ASN A 365 6.78 -21.77 6.48
CA ASN A 365 6.75 -22.40 7.79
C ASN A 365 7.27 -21.45 8.86
N ALA A 366 6.62 -21.39 10.02
CA ALA A 366 7.07 -20.60 11.18
C ALA A 366 7.25 -19.09 10.90
N CYS A 367 6.45 -18.52 9.98
CA CYS A 367 6.61 -17.13 9.52
C CYS A 367 5.52 -16.18 10.04
N THR A 368 5.84 -14.89 10.02
CA THR A 368 4.83 -13.81 10.06
C THR A 368 4.96 -12.94 8.82
N LEU A 369 3.93 -12.94 7.98
CA LEU A 369 3.95 -12.23 6.70
C LEU A 369 2.93 -11.10 6.69
N PHE A 370 3.37 -9.89 6.37
CA PHE A 370 2.50 -8.73 6.15
C PHE A 370 2.49 -8.38 4.67
N LEU A 371 1.32 -8.38 4.06
CA LEU A 371 1.05 -8.03 2.67
C LEU A 371 0.21 -6.76 2.64
N ASN A 372 0.78 -5.67 2.11
CA ASN A 372 0.14 -4.36 2.06
C ASN A 372 0.02 -3.90 0.60
N ASN A 373 -1.21 -3.78 0.09
CA ASN A 373 -1.45 -3.38 -1.30
C ASN A 373 -0.75 -4.30 -2.32
N VAL A 374 -0.73 -5.61 -2.05
CA VAL A 374 -0.17 -6.62 -2.94
C VAL A 374 -1.29 -7.21 -3.78
N THR A 375 -1.33 -6.88 -5.07
CA THR A 375 -2.40 -7.30 -5.98
C THR A 375 -2.41 -8.81 -6.26
N ASP A 376 -1.25 -9.43 -6.20
CA ASP A 376 -1.00 -10.81 -6.64
C ASP A 376 -0.02 -11.51 -5.67
N ALA A 377 -0.56 -11.98 -4.55
CA ALA A 377 0.18 -12.83 -3.62
C ALA A 377 -0.23 -14.31 -3.78
N GLN A 378 0.74 -15.16 -4.10
CA GLN A 378 0.58 -16.60 -4.26
C GLN A 378 1.44 -17.35 -3.24
N LEU A 379 0.78 -18.08 -2.34
CA LEU A 379 1.41 -18.92 -1.31
C LEU A 379 1.03 -20.38 -1.57
N ALA A 380 1.97 -21.21 -2.03
CA ALA A 380 1.60 -22.57 -2.46
C ALA A 380 1.37 -23.55 -1.29
N SER A 381 2.14 -23.43 -0.21
CA SER A 381 2.01 -24.26 0.99
C SER A 381 2.29 -23.44 2.25
N VAL A 382 1.38 -23.46 3.22
CA VAL A 382 1.48 -22.66 4.45
C VAL A 382 1.28 -23.53 5.68
N THR A 383 2.20 -23.44 6.64
CA THR A 383 2.21 -24.15 7.93
C THR A 383 2.77 -23.23 9.02
N ASN A 384 2.29 -23.34 10.26
CA ASN A 384 2.78 -22.60 11.44
C ASN A 384 3.01 -21.10 11.17
N THR A 385 2.10 -20.46 10.44
CA THR A 385 2.34 -19.12 9.87
C THR A 385 1.14 -18.23 10.07
N THR A 386 1.41 -16.98 10.42
CA THR A 386 0.42 -15.91 10.45
C THR A 386 0.60 -15.00 9.24
N VAL A 387 -0.45 -14.81 8.45
CA VAL A 387 -0.48 -13.91 7.29
C VAL A 387 -1.44 -12.76 7.57
N HIS A 388 -0.94 -11.54 7.52
CA HIS A 388 -1.74 -10.32 7.54
C HIS A 388 -1.79 -9.74 6.14
N SER A 389 -2.99 -9.65 5.57
CA SER A 389 -3.28 -9.12 4.25
C SER A 389 -4.14 -7.87 4.40
N ASN A 390 -3.68 -6.74 3.88
CA ASN A 390 -4.42 -5.48 3.88
C ASN A 390 -4.42 -4.91 2.46
N SER A 391 -5.59 -4.63 1.89
CA SER A 391 -5.71 -4.12 0.53
C SER A 391 -5.06 -5.02 -0.52
N SER A 392 -5.06 -6.35 -0.31
CA SER A 392 -4.29 -7.30 -1.10
C SER A 392 -5.15 -8.42 -1.70
N GLY A 393 -4.68 -9.00 -2.81
CA GLY A 393 -5.21 -10.21 -3.41
C GLY A 393 -4.35 -11.42 -3.04
N LEU A 394 -4.86 -12.26 -2.13
CA LEU A 394 -4.14 -13.39 -1.56
C LEU A 394 -4.73 -14.72 -2.02
N VAL A 395 -3.88 -15.56 -2.61
CA VAL A 395 -4.18 -16.96 -2.95
C VAL A 395 -3.27 -17.88 -2.13
N VAL A 396 -3.89 -18.75 -1.33
CA VAL A 396 -3.22 -19.82 -0.57
C VAL A 396 -3.64 -21.16 -1.15
N SER A 397 -2.72 -21.88 -1.79
CA SER A 397 -3.06 -23.13 -2.48
C SER A 397 -3.29 -24.28 -1.51
N ASN A 398 -2.43 -24.45 -0.50
CA ASN A 398 -2.54 -25.52 0.50
C ASN A 398 -2.27 -24.99 1.91
N VAL A 399 -3.21 -25.25 2.82
CA VAL A 399 -3.10 -24.95 4.24
C VAL A 399 -2.87 -26.23 5.03
N TYR A 400 -1.86 -26.23 5.90
CA TYR A 400 -1.55 -27.33 6.82
C TYR A 400 -1.83 -26.89 8.27
N SER A 401 -0.94 -27.20 9.22
CA SER A 401 -1.17 -26.97 10.65
C SER A 401 -0.87 -25.53 11.07
N ASN A 402 -1.65 -25.01 12.02
CA ASN A 402 -1.41 -23.76 12.75
C ASN A 402 -1.24 -22.54 11.83
N VAL A 403 -2.23 -22.34 10.96
CA VAL A 403 -2.25 -21.20 10.03
C VAL A 403 -3.29 -20.19 10.49
N GLU A 404 -2.89 -18.93 10.54
CA GLU A 404 -3.79 -17.82 10.80
C GLU A 404 -3.71 -16.83 9.63
N VAL A 405 -4.86 -16.50 9.04
CA VAL A 405 -4.95 -15.53 7.94
C VAL A 405 -5.87 -14.39 8.36
N ASN A 406 -5.29 -13.21 8.54
CA ASN A 406 -6.00 -11.97 8.79
C ASN A 406 -6.11 -11.20 7.46
N ASN A 407 -7.29 -11.12 6.87
CA ASN A 407 -7.51 -10.43 5.61
C ASN A 407 -8.44 -9.22 5.82
N LYS A 408 -7.96 -8.04 5.44
CA LYS A 408 -8.67 -6.76 5.55
C LYS A 408 -8.70 -6.07 4.19
N PHE A 409 -9.86 -5.55 3.80
CA PHE A 409 -10.03 -4.78 2.55
C PHE A 409 -9.49 -5.47 1.30
N GLY A 410 -9.83 -6.73 1.03
CA GLY A 410 -9.25 -7.44 -0.11
C GLY A 410 -9.75 -8.85 -0.27
N ASN A 411 -9.16 -9.57 -1.22
CA ASN A 411 -9.63 -10.88 -1.64
C ASN A 411 -8.75 -11.99 -1.08
N LEU A 412 -9.36 -13.03 -0.53
CA LEU A 412 -8.68 -14.25 -0.08
C LEU A 412 -9.22 -15.46 -0.82
N THR A 413 -8.35 -16.32 -1.34
CA THR A 413 -8.72 -17.65 -1.82
C THR A 413 -7.86 -18.70 -1.13
N ILE A 414 -8.48 -19.58 -0.35
CA ILE A 414 -7.86 -20.80 0.18
C ILE A 414 -8.35 -21.97 -0.67
N ALA A 415 -7.49 -22.50 -1.53
CA ALA A 415 -7.87 -23.50 -2.52
C ALA A 415 -7.98 -24.92 -1.96
N LYS A 416 -7.27 -25.21 -0.86
CA LYS A 416 -7.34 -26.51 -0.18
C LYS A 416 -6.87 -26.41 1.27
N VAL A 417 -7.63 -27.01 2.17
CA VAL A 417 -7.19 -27.30 3.55
C VAL A 417 -6.80 -28.77 3.64
N HIS A 418 -5.62 -29.07 4.15
CA HIS A 418 -5.14 -30.44 4.26
C HIS A 418 -5.99 -31.23 5.29
N PRO A 419 -6.35 -32.50 5.04
CA PRO A 419 -7.16 -33.29 5.98
C PRO A 419 -6.54 -33.43 7.37
N SER A 420 -5.20 -33.47 7.45
CA SER A 420 -4.44 -33.53 8.70
C SER A 420 -4.07 -32.14 9.27
N HIS A 421 -4.79 -31.08 8.89
CA HIS A 421 -4.60 -29.77 9.51
C HIS A 421 -4.80 -29.86 11.02
N ASP A 422 -4.09 -29.02 11.76
CA ASP A 422 -4.33 -28.83 13.19
C ASP A 422 -5.23 -27.62 13.40
N ASN A 423 -4.69 -26.40 13.48
CA ASN A 423 -5.49 -25.18 13.61
C ASN A 423 -5.47 -24.34 12.32
N LEU A 424 -6.64 -23.88 11.88
CA LEU A 424 -6.83 -22.87 10.84
C LEU A 424 -7.75 -21.77 11.39
N LYS A 425 -7.22 -20.55 11.43
CA LYS A 425 -8.00 -19.35 11.77
C LYS A 425 -8.02 -18.41 10.58
N VAL A 426 -9.19 -17.91 10.23
CA VAL A 426 -9.35 -16.93 9.14
C VAL A 426 -10.21 -15.78 9.67
N PHE A 427 -9.62 -14.60 9.72
CA PHE A 427 -10.29 -13.37 10.13
C PHE A 427 -10.48 -12.47 8.92
N LEU A 428 -11.72 -12.09 8.63
CA LEU A 428 -12.10 -11.28 7.48
C LEU A 428 -12.70 -9.95 7.96
N SER A 429 -12.28 -8.85 7.36
CA SER A 429 -12.80 -7.51 7.68
C SER A 429 -12.93 -6.68 6.42
N TYR A 430 -14.17 -6.39 6.00
CA TYR A 430 -14.46 -5.72 4.72
C TYR A 430 -13.82 -6.43 3.53
N SER A 431 -13.97 -7.76 3.48
CA SER A 431 -13.23 -8.63 2.56
C SER A 431 -14.12 -9.65 1.89
N ASP A 432 -13.69 -10.09 0.70
CA ASP A 432 -14.26 -11.23 0.00
C ASP A 432 -13.33 -12.44 0.14
N ALA A 433 -13.88 -13.60 0.50
CA ALA A 433 -13.12 -14.81 0.68
C ALA A 433 -13.77 -16.04 0.02
N GLY A 434 -12.94 -16.91 -0.55
CA GLY A 434 -13.31 -18.26 -0.97
C GLY A 434 -12.47 -19.28 -0.21
N VAL A 435 -13.11 -20.27 0.42
CA VAL A 435 -12.43 -21.34 1.16
C VAL A 435 -12.97 -22.69 0.71
N ASP A 436 -12.09 -23.54 0.19
CA ASP A 436 -12.41 -24.91 -0.16
C ASP A 436 -12.05 -25.87 0.99
N LEU A 437 -13.09 -26.46 1.57
CA LEU A 437 -13.02 -27.42 2.68
C LEU A 437 -13.40 -28.84 2.21
N LYS A 438 -13.37 -29.13 0.91
CA LYS A 438 -13.59 -30.49 0.40
C LYS A 438 -12.64 -31.49 1.04
N GLY A 439 -13.19 -32.61 1.49
CA GLY A 439 -12.45 -33.65 2.22
C GLY A 439 -12.25 -33.36 3.71
N ILE A 440 -12.71 -32.21 4.21
CA ILE A 440 -12.77 -31.94 5.65
C ILE A 440 -14.10 -32.46 6.19
N ASN A 441 -14.09 -33.67 6.75
CA ASN A 441 -15.27 -34.32 7.32
C ASN A 441 -15.61 -33.79 8.73
N LYS A 442 -15.88 -32.48 8.85
CA LYS A 442 -16.21 -31.82 10.11
C LYS A 442 -17.60 -31.17 10.04
N LYS A 443 -18.27 -31.09 11.20
CA LYS A 443 -19.53 -30.35 11.34
C LYS A 443 -19.20 -28.93 11.79
N PHE A 444 -19.86 -27.94 11.22
CA PHE A 444 -19.64 -26.54 11.56
C PHE A 444 -20.83 -25.99 12.32
N ASN A 445 -20.55 -25.35 13.46
CA ASN A 445 -21.47 -24.42 14.09
C ASN A 445 -21.36 -23.08 13.37
N ILE A 446 -22.50 -22.54 12.97
CA ILE A 446 -22.58 -21.33 12.15
C ILE A 446 -23.43 -20.33 12.93
N GLN A 447 -22.86 -19.18 13.19
CA GLN A 447 -23.56 -18.00 13.69
C GLN A 447 -23.43 -16.92 12.61
N GLY A 448 -24.51 -16.23 12.24
CA GLY A 448 -24.42 -15.14 11.27
C GLY A 448 -25.76 -14.75 10.67
N ASP A 449 -25.80 -13.53 10.13
CA ASP A 449 -27.04 -12.86 9.76
C ASP A 449 -27.67 -13.41 8.48
N LYS A 450 -26.85 -13.80 7.49
CA LYS A 450 -27.32 -14.16 6.14
C LYS A 450 -26.45 -15.26 5.52
N ALA A 451 -27.06 -16.42 5.26
CA ALA A 451 -26.46 -17.52 4.51
C ALA A 451 -27.32 -17.90 3.30
N LYS A 452 -26.69 -18.14 2.14
CA LYS A 452 -27.35 -18.55 0.90
C LYS A 452 -26.65 -19.78 0.32
N LYS A 453 -27.42 -20.81 0.00
CA LYS A 453 -26.90 -21.97 -0.75
C LYS A 453 -26.97 -21.69 -2.25
N LEU A 454 -25.88 -21.96 -2.96
CA LEU A 454 -25.77 -21.86 -4.41
C LEU A 454 -26.05 -23.22 -5.06
N LYS A 455 -26.36 -23.19 -6.37
CA LYS A 455 -26.73 -24.40 -7.15
C LYS A 455 -25.61 -25.44 -7.24
N ASP A 456 -24.36 -25.02 -7.08
CA ASP A 456 -23.16 -25.86 -7.12
C ASP A 456 -22.80 -26.47 -5.76
N GLY A 457 -23.64 -26.28 -4.73
CA GLY A 457 -23.39 -26.76 -3.37
C GLY A 457 -22.53 -25.82 -2.51
N THR A 458 -22.02 -24.72 -3.09
CA THR A 458 -21.29 -23.69 -2.34
C THR A 458 -22.26 -22.96 -1.39
N VAL A 459 -21.83 -22.68 -0.17
CA VAL A 459 -22.56 -21.85 0.79
C VAL A 459 -21.91 -20.48 0.88
N GLU A 460 -22.70 -19.44 0.71
CA GLU A 460 -22.28 -18.05 0.77
C GLU A 460 -22.78 -17.40 2.06
N TYR A 461 -21.89 -16.77 2.82
CA TYR A 461 -22.17 -16.01 4.03
C TYR A 461 -21.86 -14.54 3.77
N ASN A 462 -22.74 -13.64 4.21
CA ASN A 462 -22.61 -12.21 3.98
C ASN A 462 -22.87 -11.42 5.26
N GLY A 463 -22.08 -10.36 5.49
CA GLY A 463 -22.22 -9.48 6.65
C GLY A 463 -21.33 -9.93 7.81
N GLU A 464 -21.93 -10.15 8.98
CA GLU A 464 -21.26 -10.69 10.16
C GLU A 464 -21.57 -12.18 10.31
N PHE A 465 -20.52 -12.99 10.48
CA PHE A 465 -20.64 -14.44 10.66
C PHE A 465 -19.43 -15.03 11.38
N ILE A 466 -19.66 -16.14 12.06
CA ILE A 466 -18.65 -16.98 12.71
C ILE A 466 -18.94 -18.42 12.35
N LEU A 467 -17.98 -19.08 11.70
CA LEU A 467 -17.99 -20.51 11.40
C LEU A 467 -16.93 -21.20 12.25
N ILE A 468 -17.37 -22.08 13.15
CA ILE A 468 -16.47 -22.85 14.02
C ILE A 468 -16.76 -24.33 13.83
N SER A 469 -15.73 -25.07 13.46
CA SER A 469 -15.78 -26.54 13.48
C SER A 469 -16.04 -27.07 14.89
N ASN A 470 -16.73 -28.21 14.99
CA ASN A 470 -17.08 -28.85 16.25
C ASN A 470 -15.89 -29.22 17.14
N ASP A 471 -14.71 -29.47 16.57
CA ASP A 471 -13.45 -29.69 17.30
C ASP A 471 -12.64 -28.40 17.52
N LYS A 472 -13.18 -27.24 17.11
CA LYS A 472 -12.58 -25.89 17.23
C LYS A 472 -11.24 -25.72 16.52
N LYS A 473 -10.92 -26.62 15.58
CA LYS A 473 -9.67 -26.61 14.80
C LYS A 473 -9.74 -25.71 13.57
N ILE A 474 -10.93 -25.44 13.06
CA ILE A 474 -11.20 -24.44 12.03
C ILE A 474 -12.13 -23.38 12.61
N GLU A 475 -11.72 -22.13 12.48
CA GLU A 475 -12.47 -20.92 12.86
C GLU A 475 -12.37 -19.90 11.72
N ILE A 476 -13.52 -19.43 11.23
CA ILE A 476 -13.61 -18.35 10.24
C ILE A 476 -14.57 -17.30 10.79
N ASP A 477 -14.04 -16.11 11.09
CA ASP A 477 -14.78 -14.96 11.58
C ASP A 477 -14.77 -13.87 10.51
N GLY A 478 -15.94 -13.40 10.11
CA GLY A 478 -16.11 -12.33 9.14
C GLY A 478 -16.90 -11.17 9.71
N LYS A 479 -16.35 -9.96 9.55
CA LYS A 479 -17.00 -8.68 9.86
C LYS A 479 -17.20 -7.88 8.58
N TYR A 480 -18.44 -7.52 8.27
CA TYR A 480 -18.81 -6.83 7.03
C TYR A 480 -18.20 -7.47 5.78
N SER A 481 -18.19 -8.79 5.72
CA SER A 481 -17.43 -9.56 4.72
C SER A 481 -18.33 -10.53 3.95
N GLN A 482 -17.83 -11.07 2.84
CA GLN A 482 -18.44 -12.15 2.10
C GLN A 482 -17.52 -13.39 2.14
N LEU A 483 -18.10 -14.55 2.42
CA LEU A 483 -17.38 -15.84 2.41
C LEU A 483 -18.13 -16.86 1.57
N LYS A 484 -17.43 -17.49 0.63
CA LYS A 484 -17.90 -18.65 -0.15
C LYS A 484 -17.19 -19.90 0.33
N VAL A 485 -17.93 -20.87 0.84
CA VAL A 485 -17.39 -22.14 1.36
C VAL A 485 -17.86 -23.31 0.51
N LYS A 486 -16.92 -24.14 0.06
CA LYS A 486 -17.20 -25.43 -0.59
C LYS A 486 -16.98 -26.56 0.41
N ASN A 487 -18.05 -27.26 0.77
CA ASN A 487 -18.05 -28.32 1.79
C ASN A 487 -18.29 -29.75 1.25
N GLN A 488 -18.53 -29.91 -0.05
CA GLN A 488 -18.81 -31.21 -0.71
C GLN A 488 -18.07 -31.36 -2.02
#